data_AF-A0A942CGQ9-F1
#
_entry.id   AF-A0A942CGQ9-F1
#
_cell.length_a   1.000
_cell.length_b   1.000
_cell.length_c   1.000
_cell.angle_alpha   90.00
_cell.angle_beta   90.00
_cell.angle_gamma   90.00
#
_symmetry.space_group_name_H-M   'P 1'
#
loop_
_entity.id
_entity.type
_entity.pdbx_description
1 polymer ?
#
loop_
_entity_poly.entity_id
_entity_poly.type
_entity_poly.pdbx_seq_one_letter_code
_entity_poly.pdbx_strand_id
1 'polypeptide(L)'
;MAHQVSSAHNAHGHHDPSNVTNPEHVEHHLVTPMMYLAVYGILMLGTALTVGAAFLPLGDFNAVTAIAIAVTKAVFVVLFFMHVKYSSRLTKLTVASGFFTFLILVALSLSDYISRAWGQW
;
A
#
# COMPACT_ATOMS: atom_id res chain seq x y z
N MET A 1 41.59 -8.31 -60.65
CA MET A 1 42.03 -8.65 -59.27
C MET A 1 41.39 -7.75 -58.17
N ALA A 2 40.40 -6.90 -58.49
CA ALA A 2 39.79 -5.97 -57.53
C ALA A 2 38.58 -6.52 -56.74
N HIS A 3 38.18 -7.78 -56.94
CA HIS A 3 36.96 -8.34 -56.33
C HIS A 3 37.18 -9.05 -54.98
N GLN A 4 38.42 -9.15 -54.46
CA GLN A 4 38.70 -9.90 -53.23
C GLN A 4 38.87 -9.03 -51.97
N VAL A 5 38.85 -7.70 -52.10
CA VAL A 5 39.04 -6.77 -50.96
C VAL A 5 37.71 -6.34 -50.32
N SER A 6 36.55 -6.74 -50.88
CA SER A 6 35.25 -6.40 -50.29
C SER A 6 34.69 -7.45 -49.32
N SER A 7 35.22 -8.68 -49.33
CA SER A 7 34.69 -9.79 -48.50
C SER A 7 35.34 -9.91 -47.12
N ALA A 8 36.40 -9.14 -46.85
CA ALA A 8 37.07 -9.14 -45.55
C ALA A 8 36.46 -8.15 -44.53
N HIS A 9 35.52 -7.29 -44.95
CA HIS A 9 34.93 -6.24 -44.12
C HIS A 9 33.53 -6.60 -43.58
N ASN A 10 33.19 -7.89 -43.46
CA ASN A 10 31.90 -8.33 -42.88
C ASN A 10 32.08 -9.35 -41.73
N ALA A 11 33.30 -9.52 -41.21
CA ALA A 11 33.60 -10.49 -40.17
C ALA A 11 33.83 -9.88 -38.77
N HIS A 12 33.60 -8.57 -38.60
CA HIS A 12 33.58 -7.97 -37.26
C HIS A 12 32.18 -8.02 -36.69
N GLY A 13 31.75 -9.23 -36.32
CA GLY A 13 30.73 -9.38 -35.29
C GLY A 13 31.26 -8.69 -34.03
N HIS A 14 30.69 -7.54 -33.70
CA HIS A 14 30.97 -6.78 -32.49
C HIS A 14 30.43 -7.58 -31.30
N HIS A 15 31.10 -8.70 -30.98
CA HIS A 15 30.99 -9.36 -29.69
C HIS A 15 31.81 -8.52 -28.72
N ASP A 16 31.17 -7.52 -28.14
CA ASP A 16 31.73 -6.72 -27.06
C ASP A 16 31.85 -7.61 -25.80
N PRO A 17 33.07 -8.02 -25.38
CA PRO A 17 33.26 -8.82 -24.19
C PRO A 17 33.04 -8.03 -22.89
N SER A 18 32.78 -6.72 -22.97
CA SER A 18 32.33 -5.93 -21.81
C SER A 18 30.82 -6.06 -21.56
N ASN A 19 30.03 -6.46 -22.57
CA ASN A 19 28.58 -6.64 -22.42
C ASN A 19 28.19 -7.91 -21.61
N VAL A 20 29.13 -8.84 -21.36
CA VAL A 20 28.91 -9.97 -20.43
C VAL A 20 29.11 -9.58 -18.96
N THR A 21 29.60 -8.37 -18.68
CA THR A 21 29.75 -7.87 -17.31
C THR A 21 28.59 -7.00 -16.86
N ASN A 22 27.56 -6.82 -17.69
CA ASN A 22 26.36 -6.09 -17.29
C ASN A 22 25.55 -6.96 -16.32
N PRO A 23 25.56 -6.68 -15.00
CA PRO A 23 24.81 -7.44 -14.01
C PRO A 23 23.33 -7.02 -13.98
N GLU A 24 22.82 -6.39 -15.03
CA GLU A 24 21.40 -6.04 -15.20
C GLU A 24 20.48 -7.26 -15.42
N HIS A 25 20.90 -8.45 -14.96
CA HIS A 25 19.97 -9.50 -14.59
C HIS A 25 19.21 -9.04 -13.35
N VAL A 26 18.21 -8.22 -13.61
CA VAL A 26 17.02 -7.88 -12.84
C VAL A 26 16.86 -8.79 -11.62
N GLU A 27 17.52 -8.44 -10.52
CA GLU A 27 17.08 -8.88 -9.20
C GLU A 27 15.70 -8.25 -9.02
N HIS A 28 14.69 -9.00 -9.43
CA HIS A 28 13.30 -8.75 -9.10
C HIS A 28 13.20 -8.82 -7.58
N HIS A 29 13.50 -7.71 -6.91
CA HIS A 29 13.25 -7.44 -5.50
C HIS A 29 11.74 -7.33 -5.29
N LEU A 30 11.04 -8.41 -5.59
CA LEU A 30 9.63 -8.61 -5.36
C LEU A 30 9.50 -8.85 -3.87
N VAL A 31 9.18 -7.78 -3.14
CA VAL A 31 8.60 -7.82 -1.79
C VAL A 31 7.85 -9.14 -1.58
N THR A 32 8.34 -9.95 -0.65
CA THR A 32 7.93 -11.34 -0.45
C THR A 32 6.40 -11.48 -0.47
N PRO A 33 5.81 -12.27 -1.40
CA PRO A 33 4.35 -12.48 -1.51
C PRO A 33 3.69 -12.90 -0.19
N MET A 34 4.48 -13.54 0.67
CA MET A 34 4.09 -13.99 2.02
C MET A 34 3.68 -12.83 2.95
N MET A 35 4.24 -11.63 2.78
CA MET A 35 3.84 -10.46 3.57
C MET A 35 2.41 -10.03 3.21
N TYR A 36 2.08 -10.00 1.92
CA TYR A 36 0.73 -9.67 1.45
C TYR A 36 -0.32 -10.68 1.92
N LEU A 37 0.03 -11.98 1.93
CA LEU A 37 -0.85 -13.04 2.45
C LEU A 37 -1.09 -12.94 3.96
N ALA A 38 -0.06 -12.61 4.74
CA ALA A 38 -0.20 -12.42 6.19
C ALA A 38 -1.13 -11.24 6.51
N VAL A 39 -0.99 -10.14 5.77
CA VAL A 39 -1.83 -8.94 5.94
C VAL A 39 -3.25 -9.19 5.47
N TYR A 40 -3.42 -9.94 4.37
CA TYR A 40 -4.73 -10.41 3.92
C TYR A 40 -5.44 -11.23 5.02
N GLY A 41 -4.73 -12.13 5.69
CA GLY A 41 -5.27 -12.90 6.82
C GLY A 41 -5.74 -12.02 7.98
N ILE A 42 -4.94 -11.02 8.37
CA ILE A 42 -5.30 -10.05 9.42
C ILE A 42 -6.55 -9.24 9.04
N LEU A 43 -6.66 -8.81 7.78
CA LEU A 43 -7.84 -8.09 7.31
C LEU A 43 -9.08 -8.95 7.22
N MET A 44 -8.94 -10.22 6.81
CA MET A 44 -10.02 -11.19 6.83
C MET A 44 -10.50 -11.44 8.26
N LEU A 45 -9.59 -11.58 9.22
CA LEU A 45 -9.94 -11.70 10.63
C LEU A 45 -10.68 -10.46 11.14
N GLY A 46 -10.18 -9.27 10.86
CA GLY A 46 -10.85 -8.01 11.24
C GLY A 46 -12.26 -7.89 10.63
N THR A 47 -12.44 -8.37 9.40
CA THR A 47 -13.75 -8.39 8.73
C THR A 47 -14.68 -9.41 9.39
N ALA A 48 -14.20 -10.61 9.67
CA ALA A 48 -14.97 -11.62 10.39
C ALA A 48 -15.39 -11.15 11.80
N LEU A 49 -14.51 -10.45 12.51
CA LEU A 49 -14.81 -9.84 13.81
C LEU A 49 -15.87 -8.74 13.70
N THR A 50 -15.84 -7.93 12.63
CA THR A 50 -16.86 -6.89 12.40
C THR A 50 -18.22 -7.51 12.10
N VAL A 51 -18.25 -8.54 11.26
CA VAL A 51 -19.48 -9.27 10.92
C VAL A 51 -20.03 -9.96 12.17
N GLY A 52 -19.18 -10.62 12.95
CA GLY A 52 -19.57 -11.24 14.22
C GLY A 52 -20.11 -10.23 15.24
N ALA A 53 -19.42 -9.10 15.42
CA ALA A 53 -19.87 -8.04 16.30
C ALA A 53 -21.23 -7.46 15.88
N ALA A 54 -21.50 -7.35 14.57
CA ALA A 54 -22.79 -6.88 14.06
C ALA A 54 -23.96 -7.81 14.43
N PHE A 55 -23.71 -9.10 14.66
CA PHE A 55 -24.72 -10.06 15.09
C PHE A 55 -24.92 -10.12 16.61
N LEU A 56 -24.05 -9.48 17.41
CA LEU A 56 -24.27 -9.37 18.85
C LEU A 56 -25.27 -8.23 19.13
N PRO A 57 -26.43 -8.50 19.76
CA PRO A 57 -27.39 -7.47 20.12
C PRO A 57 -26.90 -6.68 21.33
N LEU A 58 -26.00 -5.71 21.08
CA LEU A 58 -25.40 -4.83 22.09
C LEU A 58 -26.20 -3.53 22.31
N GLY A 59 -27.40 -3.40 21.72
CA GLY A 59 -28.22 -2.19 21.80
C GLY A 59 -27.49 -0.96 21.25
N ASP A 60 -27.56 0.17 21.96
CA ASP A 60 -26.93 1.45 21.56
C ASP A 60 -25.38 1.38 21.47
N PHE A 61 -24.75 0.43 22.15
CA PHE A 61 -23.29 0.26 22.12
C PHE A 61 -22.77 -0.40 20.85
N ASN A 62 -23.65 -0.95 20.00
CA ASN A 62 -23.25 -1.66 18.78
C ASN A 62 -22.50 -0.73 17.81
N ALA A 63 -22.92 0.55 17.73
CA ALA A 63 -22.24 1.56 16.92
C ALA A 63 -20.81 1.85 17.43
N VAL A 64 -20.64 1.95 18.76
CA VAL A 64 -19.32 2.20 19.38
C VAL A 64 -18.38 1.02 19.15
N THR A 65 -18.88 -0.21 19.34
CA THR A 65 -18.11 -1.43 19.10
C THR A 65 -17.72 -1.57 17.62
N ALA A 66 -18.63 -1.28 16.69
CA ALA A 66 -18.36 -1.30 15.26
C ALA A 66 -17.28 -0.28 14.86
N ILE A 67 -17.34 0.94 15.39
CA ILE A 67 -16.32 1.98 15.14
C ILE A 67 -14.97 1.59 15.73
N ALA A 68 -14.94 1.04 16.95
CA ALA A 68 -13.69 0.59 17.57
C ALA A 68 -12.97 -0.47 16.72
N ILE A 69 -13.72 -1.48 16.25
CA ILE A 69 -13.17 -2.54 15.38
C ILE A 69 -12.73 -1.95 14.03
N ALA A 70 -13.51 -1.01 13.47
CA ALA A 70 -13.17 -0.33 12.22
C ALA A 70 -11.86 0.48 12.33
N VAL A 71 -11.64 1.20 13.43
CA VAL A 71 -10.40 1.94 13.68
C VAL A 71 -9.22 0.99 13.84
N THR A 72 -9.37 -0.09 14.61
CA THR A 72 -8.31 -1.12 14.73
C THR A 72 -7.93 -1.67 13.35
N LYS A 73 -8.91 -2.01 12.50
CA LYS A 73 -8.66 -2.46 11.12
C LYS A 73 -7.92 -1.39 10.31
N ALA A 74 -8.33 -0.12 10.40
CA ALA A 74 -7.68 0.98 9.69
C ALA A 74 -6.20 1.14 10.07
N VAL A 75 -5.85 0.97 11.35
CA VAL A 75 -4.45 0.97 11.80
C VAL A 75 -3.65 -0.16 11.16
N PHE A 76 -4.21 -1.37 11.07
CA PHE A 76 -3.55 -2.48 10.38
C PHE A 76 -3.34 -2.20 8.89
N VAL A 77 -4.32 -1.59 8.21
CA VAL A 77 -4.15 -1.18 6.80
C VAL A 77 -2.99 -0.18 6.66
N VAL A 78 -2.92 0.86 7.50
CA VAL A 78 -1.85 1.87 7.39
C VAL A 78 -0.47 1.30 7.71
N LEU A 79 -0.33 0.48 8.75
CA LEU A 79 0.96 -0.07 9.13
C LEU A 79 1.51 -1.07 8.10
N PHE A 80 0.64 -1.89 7.54
CA PHE A 80 1.04 -3.04 6.73
C PHE A 80 0.83 -2.84 5.21
N PHE A 81 -0.34 -2.35 4.78
CA PHE A 81 -0.64 -2.16 3.35
C PHE A 81 0.11 -0.97 2.74
N MET A 82 0.32 0.10 3.51
CA MET A 82 1.13 1.23 3.04
C MET A 82 2.65 1.02 3.22
N HIS A 83 3.09 -0.17 3.66
CA HIS A 83 4.51 -0.52 3.87
C HIS A 83 5.29 0.53 4.70
N VAL A 84 4.59 1.31 5.54
CA VAL A 84 5.16 2.42 6.33
C VAL A 84 6.25 1.94 7.27
N LYS A 85 6.12 0.71 7.79
CA LYS A 85 7.12 0.12 8.69
C LYS A 85 8.49 -0.01 7.99
N TYR A 86 8.52 -0.43 6.73
CA TYR A 86 9.72 -0.81 5.97
C TYR A 86 10.18 0.24 4.95
N SER A 87 9.36 1.23 4.63
CA SER A 87 9.70 2.29 3.68
C SER A 87 10.58 3.41 4.28
N SER A 88 11.17 4.22 3.39
CA SER A 88 11.97 5.40 3.70
C SER A 88 11.25 6.37 4.63
N ARG A 89 12.02 7.10 5.45
CA ARG A 89 11.50 8.12 6.40
C ARG A 89 10.62 9.17 5.70
N LEU A 90 10.88 9.46 4.43
CA LEU A 90 10.07 10.39 3.62
C LEU A 90 8.65 9.86 3.40
N THR A 91 8.49 8.58 3.05
CA THR A 91 7.17 7.98 2.85
C THR A 91 6.36 7.96 4.14
N LYS A 92 7.00 7.73 5.30
CA LYS A 92 6.31 7.77 6.60
C LYS A 92 5.75 9.15 6.91
N LEU A 93 6.50 10.21 6.59
CA LEU A 93 6.08 11.60 6.77
C LEU A 93 4.89 11.95 5.87
N THR A 94 4.91 11.54 4.59
CA THR A 94 3.81 11.78 3.65
C THR A 94 2.53 11.04 4.06
N VAL A 95 2.65 9.78 4.54
CA VAL A 95 1.49 9.05 5.04
C VAL A 95 0.94 9.69 6.32
N ALA A 96 1.82 10.12 7.23
CA ALA A 96 1.41 10.82 8.44
C ALA A 96 0.71 12.16 8.12
N SER A 97 1.22 12.95 7.17
CA SER A 97 0.58 14.20 6.76
C SER A 97 -0.77 13.96 6.10
N GLY A 98 -0.88 12.96 5.22
CA GLY A 98 -2.14 12.57 4.60
C GLY A 98 -3.18 12.12 5.64
N PHE A 99 -2.78 11.32 6.62
CA PHE A 99 -3.67 10.88 7.70
C PHE A 99 -4.08 12.03 8.62
N PHE A 100 -3.14 12.93 8.94
CA PHE A 100 -3.43 14.15 9.70
C PHE A 100 -4.44 15.05 9.00
N THR A 101 -4.22 15.32 7.70
CA THR A 101 -5.17 16.10 6.88
C THR A 101 -6.52 15.39 6.78
N PHE A 102 -6.54 14.07 6.58
CA PHE A 102 -7.78 13.28 6.57
C PHE A 102 -8.56 13.41 7.88
N LEU A 103 -7.91 13.30 9.04
CA LEU A 103 -8.57 13.48 10.33
C LEU A 103 -9.16 14.89 10.48
N ILE A 104 -8.45 15.91 10.00
CA ILE A 104 -8.95 17.28 9.97
C ILE A 104 -10.20 17.40 9.10
N LEU A 105 -10.21 16.79 7.92
CA LEU A 105 -11.37 16.83 7.03
C LEU A 105 -12.59 16.13 7.67
N VAL A 106 -12.38 14.95 8.24
CA VAL A 106 -13.45 14.20 8.92
C VAL A 106 -13.99 14.99 10.12
N ALA A 107 -13.12 15.54 10.96
CA ALA A 107 -13.52 16.33 12.13
C ALA A 107 -14.31 17.59 11.73
N LEU A 108 -13.87 18.29 10.69
CA LEU A 108 -14.59 19.45 10.16
C LEU A 108 -15.93 19.07 9.56
N SER A 109 -16.01 17.98 8.79
CA SER A 109 -17.28 17.49 8.24
C SER A 109 -18.27 17.09 9.34
N LEU A 110 -17.81 16.40 10.38
CA LEU A 110 -18.66 16.05 11.53
C LEU A 110 -19.12 17.30 12.29
N SER A 111 -18.22 18.27 12.48
CA SER A 111 -18.53 19.54 13.14
C SER A 111 -19.57 20.35 12.35
N ASP A 112 -19.45 20.38 11.01
CA ASP A 112 -20.43 21.01 10.12
C ASP A 112 -21.79 20.30 10.23
N TYR A 113 -21.80 18.96 10.19
CA TYR A 113 -23.02 18.17 10.29
C TYR A 113 -23.74 18.38 11.63
N ILE A 114 -22.99 18.37 12.73
CA ILE A 114 -23.50 18.66 14.06
C ILE A 114 -24.03 20.08 14.10
N SER A 115 -23.26 21.08 13.67
CA SER A 115 -23.69 22.48 13.67
C SER A 115 -24.94 22.75 12.82
N ARG A 116 -25.22 21.92 11.80
CA ARG A 116 -26.45 21.99 10.97
C ARG A 116 -27.63 21.24 11.56
N ALA A 117 -27.36 20.18 12.32
CA ALA A 117 -28.36 19.46 13.11
C ALA A 117 -28.71 20.20 14.42
N TRP A 118 -27.90 21.17 14.85
CA TRP A 118 -28.19 22.02 16.01
C TRP A 118 -29.46 22.86 15.75
N GLY A 119 -30.56 22.48 16.41
CA GLY A 119 -31.87 23.12 16.29
C GLY A 119 -32.92 22.34 15.49
N GLN A 120 -32.64 21.10 15.07
CA GLN A 120 -33.59 20.20 14.39
C GLN A 120 -34.03 19.00 15.25
N TRP A 121 -33.78 19.07 16.57
CA TRP A 121 -34.19 18.07 17.57
C TRP A 121 -35.30 18.64 18.46
#